data_AF-A0A7C3LKH2-F1
#
_entry.id   AF-A0A7C3LKH2-F1
#
_cell.length_a   1.000
_cell.length_b   1.000
_cell.length_c   1.000
_cell.angle_alpha   90.00
_cell.angle_beta   90.00
_cell.angle_gamma   90.00
#
_symmetry.space_group_name_H-M   'P 1'
#
loop_
_entity.id
_entity.type
_entity.pdbx_description
1 polymer ?
#
loop_
_entity_poly.entity_id
_entity_poly.type
_entity_poly.pdbx_seq_one_letter_code
_entity_poly.pdbx_strand_id
1 'polypeptide(L)'
;MRTLALAVGVSVIVAADGSAQQTSAAERSRQFETRGLAEPFRGITTNGTPVVGLFPLRSTGVSTEPVRKAAQAFLAGLTPVQRAATVFPVDDPEWRKWMNQHFYVRQGTSFKDMTEAQRDRALG
;
A
#
# COMPACT_ATOMS: atom_id res chain seq x y z
N MET A 1 39.96 20.99 -68.15
CA MET A 1 39.90 21.46 -66.75
C MET A 1 38.64 20.89 -66.12
N ARG A 2 38.78 19.91 -65.21
CA ARG A 2 37.66 19.28 -64.50
C ARG A 2 37.73 19.70 -63.04
N THR A 3 36.77 20.50 -62.60
CA THR A 3 36.67 21.03 -61.24
C THR A 3 36.17 19.92 -60.31
N LEU A 4 36.98 19.49 -59.34
CA LEU A 4 36.50 18.70 -58.20
C LEU A 4 35.87 19.65 -57.18
N ALA A 5 34.60 19.45 -56.86
CA ALA A 5 33.95 20.09 -55.72
C ALA A 5 34.17 19.24 -54.47
N LEU A 6 34.88 19.79 -53.48
CA LEU A 6 35.11 19.17 -52.18
C LEU A 6 33.88 19.47 -51.28
N ALA A 7 33.05 18.46 -51.03
CA ALA A 7 31.93 18.60 -50.09
C ALA A 7 32.45 18.40 -48.66
N VAL A 8 32.51 19.49 -47.88
CA VAL A 8 32.80 19.44 -46.44
C VAL A 8 31.50 19.08 -45.71
N GLY A 9 31.38 17.82 -45.29
CA GLY A 9 30.27 17.36 -44.45
C GLY A 9 30.45 17.83 -43.02
N VAL A 10 29.61 18.76 -42.56
CA VAL A 10 29.51 19.12 -41.14
C VAL A 10 28.73 18.02 -40.42
N SER A 11 29.42 17.24 -39.59
CA SER A 11 28.76 16.29 -38.68
C SER A 11 28.31 17.04 -37.43
N VAL A 12 27.00 17.21 -37.26
CA VAL A 12 26.41 17.71 -36.02
C VAL A 12 26.34 16.55 -35.05
N ILE A 13 27.20 16.54 -34.04
CA ILE A 13 27.07 15.63 -32.90
C ILE A 13 25.96 16.20 -32.02
N VAL A 14 24.77 15.59 -32.06
CA VAL A 14 23.72 15.84 -31.08
C VAL A 14 24.14 15.16 -29.78
N ALA A 15 24.64 15.94 -28.83
CA ALA A 15 24.83 15.46 -27.46
C ALA A 15 23.44 15.11 -26.89
N ALA A 16 23.23 13.83 -26.58
CA ALA A 16 22.05 13.43 -25.82
C ALA A 16 22.21 14.00 -24.40
N ASP A 17 21.37 14.99 -24.06
CA ASP A 17 21.28 15.52 -22.70
C ASP A 17 20.80 14.41 -21.76
N GLY A 18 21.75 13.73 -21.13
CA GLY A 18 21.52 12.77 -20.06
C GLY A 18 21.09 13.45 -18.76
N SER A 19 19.97 14.18 -18.79
CA SER A 19 19.31 14.58 -17.55
C SER A 19 18.38 13.45 -17.11
N ALA A 20 18.89 12.57 -16.25
CA ALA A 20 18.02 11.65 -15.54
C ALA A 20 17.07 12.49 -14.67
N GLN A 21 15.80 12.60 -15.11
CA GLN A 21 14.75 13.30 -14.40
C GLN A 21 14.71 12.77 -12.94
N GLN A 22 15.11 13.60 -11.97
CA GLN A 22 15.08 13.23 -10.56
C GLN A 22 13.62 13.06 -10.13
N THR A 23 13.17 11.80 -10.02
CA THR A 23 11.83 11.47 -9.51
C THR A 23 11.66 12.06 -8.11
N SER A 24 10.50 12.65 -7.85
CA SER A 24 10.17 13.20 -6.52
C SER A 24 10.17 12.10 -5.45
N ALA A 25 10.34 12.47 -4.18
CA ALA A 25 10.26 11.52 -3.08
C ALA A 25 8.91 10.77 -3.04
N ALA A 26 7.83 11.44 -3.43
CA ALA A 26 6.50 10.85 -3.52
C ALA A 26 6.38 9.80 -4.65
N GLU A 27 6.98 10.07 -5.81
CA GLU A 27 7.02 9.08 -6.91
C GLU A 27 7.86 7.87 -6.55
N ARG A 28 9.04 8.08 -5.95
CA ARG A 28 9.87 6.98 -5.45
C ARG A 28 9.11 6.13 -4.44
N SER A 29 8.45 6.76 -3.46
CA SER A 29 7.63 6.06 -2.45
C SER A 29 6.54 5.20 -3.10
N ARG A 30 5.76 5.77 -4.04
CA ARG A 30 4.75 5.04 -4.81
C ARG A 30 5.35 3.87 -5.59
N GLN A 31 6.51 4.06 -6.22
CA GLN A 31 7.17 2.99 -6.97
C GLN A 31 7.68 1.85 -6.07
N PHE A 32 8.18 2.15 -4.87
CA PHE A 32 8.56 1.14 -3.88
C PHE A 32 7.33 0.38 -3.36
N GLU A 33 6.24 1.07 -3.05
CA GLU A 33 4.98 0.41 -2.68
C GLU A 33 4.51 -0.53 -3.80
N THR A 34 4.35 -0.02 -5.03
CA THR A 34 3.82 -0.81 -6.14
C THR A 34 4.64 -2.08 -6.37
N ARG A 35 5.98 -1.96 -6.36
CA ARG A 35 6.87 -3.12 -6.53
C ARG A 35 6.77 -4.09 -5.35
N GLY A 36 6.79 -3.58 -4.12
CA GLY A 36 6.72 -4.42 -2.92
C GLY A 36 5.40 -5.18 -2.82
N LEU A 37 4.26 -4.53 -3.10
CA LEU A 37 2.94 -5.15 -3.06
C LEU A 37 2.72 -6.16 -4.20
N ALA A 38 3.43 -6.03 -5.32
CA ALA A 38 3.38 -7.01 -6.41
C ALA A 38 4.04 -8.35 -6.05
N GLU A 39 4.92 -8.38 -5.05
CA GLU A 39 5.51 -9.63 -4.56
C GLU A 39 4.48 -10.42 -3.73
N PRO A 40 4.29 -11.73 -3.98
CA PRO A 40 3.37 -12.54 -3.18
C PRO A 40 3.76 -12.56 -1.70
N PHE A 41 2.79 -12.37 -0.80
CA PHE A 41 3.02 -12.52 0.63
C PHE A 41 3.14 -14.01 1.01
N ARG A 42 4.30 -14.42 1.53
CA ARG A 42 4.58 -15.81 1.92
C ARG A 42 4.71 -16.01 3.45
N GLY A 43 4.55 -14.94 4.22
CA GLY A 43 4.82 -14.93 5.66
C GLY A 43 6.30 -14.88 6.01
N ILE A 44 6.64 -15.19 7.27
CA ILE A 44 8.00 -15.23 7.78
C ILE A 44 8.53 -16.67 7.67
N THR A 45 9.70 -16.85 7.06
CA THR A 45 10.32 -18.17 6.86
C THR A 45 11.80 -18.13 7.25
N THR A 46 12.36 -19.27 7.67
CA THR A 46 13.79 -19.38 8.04
C THR A 46 14.68 -19.80 6.86
N ASN A 47 14.11 -20.48 5.87
CA ASN A 47 14.83 -21.06 4.71
C ASN A 47 14.07 -20.85 3.38
N GLY A 48 13.13 -19.91 3.33
CA GLY A 48 12.29 -19.66 2.15
C GLY A 48 11.07 -20.59 2.03
N THR A 49 10.93 -21.60 2.90
CA THR A 49 9.78 -22.52 2.90
C THR A 49 8.90 -22.28 4.14
N PRO A 50 7.60 -21.98 3.98
CA PRO A 50 6.68 -21.86 5.11
C PRO A 50 6.52 -23.18 5.87
N VAL A 51 6.58 -23.11 7.20
CA VAL A 51 6.30 -24.27 8.07
C VAL A 51 4.80 -24.27 8.39
N VAL A 52 4.08 -25.27 7.87
CA VAL A 52 2.63 -25.41 8.13
C VAL A 52 2.38 -25.99 9.52
N GLY A 53 1.28 -25.56 10.16
CA GLY A 53 0.83 -26.13 11.44
C GLY A 53 1.73 -25.82 12.65
N LEU A 54 2.61 -24.82 12.56
CA LEU A 54 3.54 -24.45 13.65
C LEU A 54 2.80 -24.09 14.95
N PHE A 55 1.64 -23.46 14.83
CA PHE A 55 0.76 -23.12 15.95
C PHE A 55 -0.66 -23.63 15.66
N PRO A 56 -1.06 -24.78 16.22
CA PRO A 56 -2.39 -25.31 15.99
C PRO A 56 -3.45 -24.41 16.63
N LEU A 57 -4.60 -24.29 15.98
CA LEU A 57 -5.76 -23.61 16.56
C LEU A 57 -6.24 -24.38 17.79
N ARG A 58 -6.25 -23.71 18.95
CA ARG A 58 -6.69 -24.27 20.21
C ARG A 58 -7.62 -23.28 20.89
N SER A 59 -8.69 -23.78 21.51
CA SER A 59 -9.51 -22.95 22.38
C SER A 59 -8.67 -22.49 23.57
N THR A 60 -8.69 -21.19 23.84
CA THR A 60 -8.08 -20.59 25.04
C THR A 60 -9.06 -20.54 26.22
N GLY A 61 -10.32 -20.96 26.01
CA GLY A 61 -11.41 -20.79 26.99
C GLY A 61 -11.96 -19.36 27.07
N VAL A 62 -11.36 -18.39 26.37
CA VAL A 62 -11.82 -17.00 26.32
C VAL A 62 -12.66 -16.79 25.06
N SER A 63 -13.87 -16.26 25.23
CA SER A 63 -14.77 -15.99 24.11
C SER A 63 -14.36 -14.75 23.32
N THR A 64 -14.34 -14.86 21.99
CA THR A 64 -14.17 -13.72 21.06
C THR A 64 -15.51 -13.07 20.69
N GLU A 65 -16.63 -13.58 21.22
CA GLU A 65 -17.97 -13.08 20.94
C GLU A 65 -18.17 -11.58 21.26
N PRO A 66 -17.65 -11.03 22.37
CA PRO A 66 -17.78 -9.59 22.64
C PRO A 66 -17.08 -8.73 21.57
N VAL A 67 -15.89 -9.15 21.12
CA VAL A 67 -15.14 -8.46 20.06
C VAL A 67 -15.92 -8.47 18.75
N ARG A 68 -16.50 -9.62 18.38
CA ARG A 68 -17.34 -9.76 17.19
C ARG A 68 -18.56 -8.82 17.25
N LYS A 69 -19.24 -8.77 18.40
CA LYS A 69 -20.42 -7.89 18.58
C LYS A 69 -20.04 -6.41 18.51
N ALA A 70 -18.94 -6.00 19.14
CA ALA A 70 -18.46 -4.63 19.09
C ALA A 70 -18.14 -4.19 17.64
N ALA A 71 -17.41 -5.03 16.89
CA ALA A 71 -17.11 -4.75 15.48
C ALA A 71 -18.38 -4.63 14.62
N GLN A 72 -19.37 -5.50 14.83
CA GLN A 72 -20.65 -5.42 14.12
C GLN A 72 -21.43 -4.15 14.46
N ALA A 73 -21.47 -3.77 15.74
CA ALA A 73 -22.14 -2.55 16.19
C ALA A 73 -21.48 -1.29 15.61
N PHE A 74 -20.15 -1.24 15.58
CA PHE A 74 -19.41 -0.17 14.92
C PHE A 74 -19.74 -0.07 13.44
N LEU A 75 -19.63 -1.17 12.69
CA LEU A 75 -19.91 -1.19 11.24
C LEU A 75 -21.36 -0.83 10.91
N ALA A 76 -22.32 -1.20 11.76
CA ALA A 76 -23.73 -0.84 11.60
C ALA A 76 -24.01 0.65 11.85
N GLY A 77 -23.15 1.33 12.61
CA GLY A 77 -23.26 2.77 12.88
C GLY A 77 -22.66 3.67 11.78
N LEU A 78 -21.95 3.10 10.81
CA LEU A 78 -21.34 3.84 9.70
C LEU A 78 -22.35 4.13 8.59
N THR A 79 -22.18 5.27 7.90
CA THR A 79 -22.90 5.50 6.65
C THR A 79 -22.43 4.50 5.57
N PRO A 80 -23.21 4.28 4.50
CA PRO A 80 -22.78 3.39 3.41
C PRO A 80 -21.41 3.75 2.83
N VAL A 81 -21.12 5.05 2.68
CA VAL A 81 -19.84 5.55 2.16
C VAL A 81 -18.70 5.27 3.14
N GLN A 82 -18.88 5.57 4.43
CA GLN A 82 -17.88 5.29 5.45
C GLN A 82 -17.61 3.77 5.57
N ARG A 83 -18.67 2.95 5.55
CA ARG A 83 -18.54 1.49 5.63
C ARG A 83 -17.76 0.93 4.44
N ALA A 84 -18.04 1.42 3.23
CA ALA A 84 -17.31 1.01 2.03
C ALA A 84 -15.82 1.39 2.10
N ALA A 85 -15.48 2.54 2.68
CA ALA A 85 -14.09 2.93 2.88
C ALA A 85 -13.39 2.09 3.98
N THR A 86 -14.12 1.63 5.00
CA THR A 86 -13.56 0.99 6.20
C THR A 86 -13.40 -0.54 6.08
N VAL A 87 -14.16 -1.21 5.21
CA VAL A 87 -14.13 -2.68 5.09
C VAL A 87 -13.24 -3.11 3.93
N PHE A 88 -12.26 -3.97 4.22
CA PHE A 88 -11.36 -4.58 3.23
C PHE A 88 -11.53 -6.11 3.22
N PRO A 89 -11.30 -6.77 2.07
CA PRO A 89 -11.08 -8.21 2.02
C PRO A 89 -9.99 -8.67 3.00
N VAL A 90 -10.09 -9.92 3.48
CA VAL A 90 -9.10 -10.48 4.43
C VAL A 90 -7.72 -10.64 3.81
N ASP A 91 -7.65 -10.74 2.48
CA ASP A 91 -6.45 -10.88 1.65
C ASP A 91 -6.06 -9.57 0.96
N ASP A 92 -6.67 -8.44 1.34
CA ASP A 92 -6.36 -7.14 0.75
C ASP A 92 -4.92 -6.71 1.07
N PRO A 93 -4.17 -6.15 0.09
CA PRO A 93 -2.82 -5.65 0.33
C PRO A 93 -2.74 -4.51 1.36
N GLU A 94 -3.85 -3.89 1.77
CA GLU A 94 -3.93 -2.85 2.80
C GLU A 94 -3.16 -3.24 4.08
N TRP A 95 -3.21 -4.50 4.49
CA TRP A 95 -2.48 -5.00 5.67
C TRP A 95 -0.97 -4.77 5.59
N ARG A 96 -0.42 -4.78 4.37
CA ARG A 96 1.01 -4.56 4.08
C ARG A 96 1.37 -3.08 3.89
N LYS A 97 0.37 -2.20 3.90
CA LYS A 97 0.52 -0.75 3.78
C LYS A 97 0.57 -0.06 5.15
N TRP A 98 0.44 -0.82 6.24
CA TRP A 98 0.51 -0.29 7.60
C TRP A 98 1.89 0.31 7.90
N MET A 99 1.89 1.54 8.41
CA MET A 99 3.10 2.30 8.74
C MET A 99 2.88 3.10 10.02
N ASN A 100 3.81 3.00 10.98
CA ASN A 100 3.81 3.84 12.18
C ASN A 100 4.22 5.30 11.90
N GLN A 101 4.72 5.60 10.69
CA GLN A 101 5.07 6.95 10.26
C GLN A 101 3.87 7.67 9.63
N HIS A 102 3.73 8.96 9.92
CA HIS A 102 2.57 9.78 9.55
C HIS A 102 2.65 10.42 8.15
N PHE A 103 3.56 9.99 7.27
CA PHE A 103 3.65 10.50 5.90
C PHE A 103 2.75 9.72 4.91
N TYR A 104 2.31 8.52 5.29
CA TYR A 104 1.48 7.67 4.43
C TYR A 104 0.03 8.10 4.45
N VAL A 105 -0.58 8.23 3.26
CA VAL A 105 -2.02 8.47 3.15
C VAL A 105 -2.74 7.25 3.69
N ARG A 106 -3.48 7.44 4.80
CA ARG A 106 -4.25 6.38 5.45
C ARG A 106 -5.45 6.03 4.57
N GLN A 107 -5.73 4.74 4.45
CA GLN A 107 -6.97 4.25 3.85
C GLN A 107 -8.01 4.06 4.95
N GLY A 108 -9.29 4.16 4.59
CA GLY A 108 -10.39 4.03 5.53
C GLY A 108 -10.95 5.34 6.05
N THR A 109 -12.05 5.22 6.80
CA THR A 109 -12.71 6.35 7.45
C THR A 109 -11.87 6.83 8.63
N SER A 110 -11.45 8.11 8.62
CA SER A 110 -10.76 8.72 9.74
C SER A 110 -11.71 8.97 10.91
N PHE A 111 -11.20 8.94 12.14
CA PHE A 111 -11.97 9.40 13.31
C PHE A 111 -12.42 10.85 13.19
N LYS A 112 -11.72 11.69 12.41
CA LYS A 112 -12.13 13.07 12.13
C LYS A 112 -13.44 13.15 11.34
N ASP A 113 -13.74 12.12 10.56
CA ASP A 113 -14.92 12.03 9.70
C ASP A 113 -16.07 11.28 10.39
N MET A 114 -15.90 10.89 11.65
CA MET A 114 -16.89 10.17 12.45
C MET A 114 -17.66 11.12 13.36
N THR A 115 -18.93 10.83 13.57
CA THR A 115 -19.70 11.43 14.68
C THR A 115 -19.16 10.91 16.02
N GLU A 116 -19.49 11.60 17.11
CA GLU A 116 -19.14 11.16 18.47
C GLU A 116 -19.63 9.73 18.74
N ALA A 117 -20.92 9.47 18.45
CA ALA A 117 -21.50 8.14 18.62
C ALA A 117 -20.85 7.05 17.74
N GLN A 118 -20.29 7.39 16.57
CA GLN A 118 -19.52 6.45 15.75
C GLN A 118 -18.14 6.18 16.37
N ARG A 119 -17.49 7.23 16.90
CA ARG A 119 -16.19 7.13 17.56
C ARG A 119 -16.27 6.31 18.85
N ASP A 120 -17.30 6.49 19.66
CA ASP A 120 -17.52 5.71 20.88
C ASP A 120 -17.59 4.22 20.57
N ARG A 121 -18.37 3.85 19.54
CA ARG A 121 -18.45 2.46 19.07
C ARG A 121 -17.14 1.91 18.52
N ALA A 122 -16.27 2.78 17.97
CA ALA A 122 -14.97 2.38 17.44
C ALA A 122 -13.95 2.10 18.56
N LEU A 123 -14.07 2.78 19.70
CA LEU A 123 -13.14 2.67 20.82
C LEU A 123 -13.54 1.61 21.85
N GLY A 124 -14.83 1.26 21.92
CA GLY A 124 -15.36 0.21 22.82
C GLY A 124 -15.82 0.77 24.15
#